data_AF-A0A7W0UZX1-F1
#
_entry.id   AF-A0A7W0UZX1-F1
#
_cell.length_a   1.000
_cell.length_b   1.000
_cell.length_c   1.000
_cell.angle_alpha   90.00
_cell.angle_beta   90.00
_cell.angle_gamma   90.00
#
_symmetry.space_group_name_H-M   'P 1'
#
loop_
_entity.id
_entity.type
_entity.pdbx_description
1 polymer ?
#
loop_
_entity_poly.entity_id
_entity_poly.type
_entity_poly.pdbx_seq_one_letter_code
_entity_poly.pdbx_strand_id
1 'polypeptide(L)'
;MDHLDLFAWVGGFSSSVPNPETALTKALADPQGTNGKLKLLWIACGKEDFLLKNNEQLAELLKVKGIEHAFLRTEGNHSWPVWRRYLAEFVPLLFTQKQ
;
A
#
# COMPACT_ATOMS: atom_id res chain seq x y z
N MET A 1 -4.44 0.00 9.72
CA MET A 1 -4.10 -1.43 9.54
C MET A 1 -4.32 -2.13 10.88
N ASP A 2 -5.56 -2.13 11.35
CA ASP A 2 -5.90 -2.48 12.74
C ASP A 2 -6.46 -3.88 12.91
N HIS A 3 -6.78 -4.53 11.79
CA HIS A 3 -7.46 -5.83 11.71
C HIS A 3 -6.73 -6.78 10.75
N LEU A 4 -5.42 -6.94 10.96
CA LEU A 4 -4.59 -7.86 10.15
C LEU A 4 -4.90 -9.35 10.39
N ASP A 5 -5.76 -9.65 11.37
CA ASP A 5 -6.40 -10.95 11.58
C ASP A 5 -7.52 -11.25 10.56
N LEU A 6 -8.11 -10.20 9.97
CA LEU A 6 -9.18 -10.32 8.97
C LEU A 6 -8.70 -10.01 7.55
N PHE A 7 -7.79 -9.03 7.40
CA PHE A 7 -7.35 -8.52 6.10
C PHE A 7 -5.85 -8.70 5.92
N ALA A 8 -5.47 -9.65 5.07
CA ALA A 8 -4.08 -9.98 4.79
C ALA A 8 -3.56 -9.48 3.42
N TRP A 9 -4.45 -9.06 2.52
CA TRP A 9 -4.11 -8.43 1.23
C TRP A 9 -4.76 -7.05 1.17
N VAL A 10 -3.95 -6.00 0.98
CA VAL A 10 -4.40 -4.61 0.99
C VAL A 10 -3.87 -3.89 -0.25
N GLY A 11 -4.76 -3.22 -0.99
CA GLY A 11 -4.45 -2.43 -2.17
C GLY A 11 -4.78 -0.94 -1.95
N GLY A 12 -3.81 -0.06 -2.16
CA GLY A 12 -3.98 1.41 -2.13
C GLY A 12 -3.80 2.00 -3.52
N PHE A 13 -4.90 2.47 -4.12
CA PHE A 13 -4.93 3.01 -5.49
C PHE A 13 -5.09 4.52 -5.43
N SER A 14 -4.03 5.28 -5.76
CA SER A 14 -4.00 6.73 -5.61
C SER A 14 -4.52 7.19 -4.23
N SER A 15 -4.14 6.46 -3.17
CA SER A 15 -4.69 6.70 -1.83
C SER A 15 -3.90 7.77 -1.09
N SER A 16 -4.41 8.22 0.05
CA SER A 16 -3.64 9.03 1.01
C SER A 16 -3.90 8.52 2.41
N VAL A 17 -2.85 8.45 3.22
CA VAL A 17 -2.93 8.14 4.66
C VAL A 17 -2.46 9.38 5.41
N PRO A 18 -3.39 10.24 5.86
CA PRO A 18 -3.03 11.41 6.66
C PRO A 18 -2.32 10.97 7.95
N ASN A 19 -1.23 11.65 8.31
CA ASN A 19 -0.44 11.38 9.51
C ASN A 19 -0.11 9.88 9.69
N PRO A 20 0.64 9.27 8.75
CA PRO A 20 0.79 7.83 8.68
C PRO A 20 1.46 7.22 9.92
N GLU A 21 2.30 7.99 10.63
CA GLU A 21 2.86 7.56 11.92
C GLU A 21 1.78 7.27 12.96
N THR A 22 0.74 8.11 13.03
CA THR A 22 -0.37 7.94 13.96
C THR A 22 -1.38 6.92 13.44
N ALA A 23 -1.75 7.02 12.16
CA ALA A 23 -2.75 6.14 11.55
C ALA A 23 -2.30 4.67 11.49
N LEU A 24 -0.99 4.42 11.44
CA LEU A 24 -0.42 3.08 11.35
C LEU A 24 0.31 2.67 12.63
N THR A 25 0.15 3.40 13.75
CA THR A 25 0.87 3.16 15.02
C THR A 25 1.02 1.69 15.36
N LYS A 26 -0.07 0.89 15.31
CA LYS A 26 -0.03 -0.54 15.64
C LYS A 26 0.84 -1.36 14.70
N ALA A 27 0.75 -1.09 13.39
CA ALA A 27 1.56 -1.79 12.39
C ALA A 27 3.04 -1.39 12.49
N LEU A 28 3.31 -0.11 12.75
CA LEU A 28 4.67 0.41 12.90
C LEU A 28 5.34 -0.03 14.21
N ALA A 29 4.57 -0.34 15.26
CA ALA A 29 5.08 -0.78 16.55
C ALA A 29 5.60 -2.24 16.53
N ASP A 30 5.07 -3.08 15.63
CA ASP A 30 5.52 -4.46 15.43
C ASP A 30 5.63 -4.78 13.93
N PRO A 31 6.71 -4.32 13.25
CA PRO A 31 6.91 -4.60 11.83
C PRO A 31 7.01 -6.10 11.51
N GLN A 32 7.62 -6.89 12.40
CA GLN A 32 7.78 -8.33 12.19
C GLN A 32 6.43 -9.05 12.24
N GLY A 33 5.61 -8.79 13.26
CA GLY A 33 4.25 -9.33 13.34
C GLY A 33 3.34 -8.80 12.24
N THR A 34 3.53 -7.56 11.81
CA THR A 34 2.84 -6.98 10.64
C THR A 34 3.18 -7.78 9.39
N ASN A 35 4.46 -7.99 9.08
CA ASN A 35 4.89 -8.75 7.90
C ASN A 35 4.48 -10.24 7.95
N GLY A 36 4.36 -10.81 9.15
CA GLY A 36 3.88 -12.19 9.34
C GLY A 36 2.41 -12.37 8.96
N LYS A 37 1.57 -11.36 9.25
CA LYS A 37 0.13 -11.37 8.98
C LYS A 37 -0.21 -10.82 7.59
N LEU A 38 0.48 -9.77 7.17
CA LEU A 38 0.27 -9.11 5.89
C LEU A 38 0.93 -9.92 4.77
N LYS A 39 0.10 -10.50 3.91
CA LYS A 39 0.54 -11.25 2.73
C LYS A 39 0.87 -10.35 1.57
N LEU A 40 0.15 -9.23 1.42
CA LEU A 40 0.43 -8.23 0.40
C LEU A 40 -0.02 -6.84 0.87
N LEU A 41 0.87 -5.86 0.75
CA LEU A 41 0.54 -4.45 0.73
C LEU A 41 1.00 -3.88 -0.61
N TRP A 42 0.04 -3.48 -1.44
CA TRP A 42 0.29 -3.01 -2.80
C TRP A 42 -0.20 -1.57 -2.93
N ILE A 43 0.70 -0.65 -3.24
CA ILE A 43 0.43 0.78 -3.32
C ILE A 43 0.80 1.23 -4.74
N ALA A 44 -0.12 1.89 -5.43
CA ALA A 44 0.18 2.50 -6.72
C ALA A 44 -0.40 3.90 -6.84
N CYS A 45 0.37 4.79 -7.47
CA CYS A 45 -0.05 6.16 -7.73
C CYS A 45 0.45 6.64 -9.09
N GLY A 46 -0.35 7.49 -9.72
CA GLY A 46 -0.02 8.08 -11.02
C GLY A 46 1.05 9.17 -10.89
N LYS A 47 1.89 9.36 -11.90
CA LYS A 47 2.95 10.39 -11.91
C LYS A 47 2.38 11.81 -11.97
N GLU A 48 1.21 11.99 -12.58
CA GLU A 48 0.49 13.26 -12.62
C GLU A 48 -0.59 13.37 -11.52
N ASP A 49 -0.64 12.42 -10.59
CA ASP A 49 -1.60 12.41 -9.48
C ASP A 49 -1.15 13.40 -8.39
N PHE A 50 -2.08 14.24 -7.93
CA PHE A 50 -1.80 15.22 -6.87
C PHE A 50 -1.46 14.56 -5.52
N LEU A 51 -1.73 13.26 -5.35
CA LEU A 51 -1.38 12.47 -4.16
C LEU A 51 -0.05 11.71 -4.29
N LEU A 52 0.71 11.87 -5.37
CA LEU A 52 1.97 11.15 -5.55
C LEU A 52 2.92 11.33 -4.36
N LYS A 53 3.12 12.58 -3.93
CA LYS A 53 4.01 12.90 -2.80
C LYS A 53 3.57 12.22 -1.51
N ASN A 54 2.27 12.15 -1.24
CA ASN A 54 1.74 11.47 -0.05
C ASN A 54 2.02 9.95 -0.10
N ASN A 55 1.89 9.33 -1.27
CA ASN A 55 2.20 7.91 -1.44
C ASN A 55 3.70 7.62 -1.32
N GLU A 56 4.56 8.48 -1.88
CA GLU A 56 6.02 8.36 -1.73
C GLU A 56 6.45 8.49 -0.26
N GLN A 57 5.86 9.42 0.49
CA GLN A 57 6.11 9.57 1.92
C GLN A 57 5.67 8.34 2.73
N LEU A 58 4.51 7.77 2.39
CA LEU A 58 4.04 6.54 3.02
C LEU A 58 4.97 5.36 2.71
N ALA A 59 5.35 5.18 1.44
CA ALA A 59 6.25 4.11 1.02
C ALA A 59 7.62 4.22 1.71
N GLU A 60 8.18 5.43 1.80
CA GLU A 60 9.45 5.64 2.51
C GLU A 60 9.33 5.36 4.02
N LEU A 61 8.24 5.78 4.67
CA LEU A 61 8.01 5.44 6.08
C LEU A 61 7.93 3.92 6.30
N LEU A 62 7.15 3.21 5.47
CA LEU A 62 7.02 1.76 5.55
C LEU A 62 8.37 1.08 5.34
N LYS A 63 9.16 1.56 4.38
CA LYS A 63 10.52 1.07 4.10
C LYS A 63 11.45 1.28 5.30
N VAL A 64 11.50 2.48 5.87
CA VAL A 64 12.32 2.80 7.05
C VAL A 64 11.93 1.95 8.25
N LYS A 65 10.64 1.62 8.40
CA LYS A 65 10.11 0.78 9.47
C LYS A 65 10.23 -0.73 9.19
N GLY A 66 10.70 -1.11 8.01
CA GLY A 66 10.88 -2.51 7.62
C GLY A 66 9.58 -3.26 7.33
N ILE A 67 8.50 -2.56 6.97
CA ILE A 67 7.24 -3.19 6.55
C ILE A 67 7.28 -3.47 5.06
N GLU A 68 7.08 -4.72 4.69
CA GLU A 68 7.11 -5.20 3.32
C GLU A 68 5.93 -4.65 2.52
N HIS A 69 6.20 -4.02 1.39
CA HIS A 69 5.19 -3.47 0.50
C HIS A 69 5.72 -3.34 -0.93
N ALA A 70 4.81 -3.38 -1.90
CA ALA A 70 5.07 -2.96 -3.27
C ALA A 70 4.61 -1.51 -3.44
N PHE A 71 5.46 -0.67 -4.04
CA PHE A 71 5.11 0.69 -4.43
C PHE A 71 5.37 0.91 -5.92
N LEU A 72 4.33 1.24 -6.69
CA LEU A 72 4.39 1.45 -8.12
C LEU A 72 4.05 2.90 -8.47
N ARG A 73 4.91 3.51 -9.30
CA ARG A 73 4.66 4.78 -9.95
C ARG A 73 4.32 4.52 -11.41
N THR A 74 3.13 4.93 -11.84
CA THR A 74 2.65 4.65 -13.20
C THR A 74 2.26 5.93 -13.92
N GLU A 75 2.14 5.89 -15.25
CA GLU A 75 1.59 7.03 -16.00
C GLU A 75 0.11 7.26 -15.68
N GLY A 76 -0.33 8.51 -15.59
CA GLY A 76 -1.72 8.90 -15.38
C GLY A 76 -1.92 9.79 -14.15
N ASN A 77 -3.12 10.39 -14.09
CA ASN A 77 -3.55 11.28 -13.02
C ASN A 77 -4.52 10.58 -12.04
N HIS A 78 -5.20 11.38 -11.21
CA HIS A 78 -6.17 10.92 -10.23
C HIS A 78 -7.53 10.58 -10.87
N SER A 79 -7.63 9.45 -11.59
CA SER A 79 -8.84 9.13 -12.34
C SER A 79 -9.14 7.63 -12.48
N TRP A 80 -10.40 7.35 -12.80
CA TRP A 80 -10.94 6.00 -12.99
C TRP A 80 -10.17 5.09 -13.96
N PRO A 81 -9.74 5.56 -15.15
CA PRO A 81 -8.97 4.70 -16.06
C PRO A 81 -7.68 4.16 -15.44
N VAL A 82 -7.02 4.96 -14.60
CA VAL A 82 -5.80 4.57 -13.89
C VAL A 82 -6.12 3.50 -12.84
N TRP A 83 -7.16 3.70 -12.02
CA TRP A 83 -7.54 2.73 -10.99
C TRP A 83 -8.08 1.42 -11.57
N ARG A 84 -8.74 1.46 -12.73
CA ARG A 84 -9.18 0.25 -13.44
C ARG A 84 -7.98 -0.63 -13.82
N ARG A 85 -6.88 -0.03 -14.27
CA ARG A 85 -5.63 -0.75 -14.54
C ARG A 85 -5.04 -1.34 -13.25
N TYR A 86 -4.97 -0.55 -12.18
CA TYR A 86 -4.46 -1.04 -10.90
C TYR A 86 -5.24 -2.24 -10.37
N LEU A 87 -6.57 -2.22 -10.49
CA LEU A 87 -7.41 -3.35 -10.10
C LEU A 87 -7.06 -4.61 -10.92
N ALA A 88 -6.88 -4.45 -12.24
CA ALA A 88 -6.53 -5.56 -13.13
C ALA A 88 -5.15 -6.15 -12.82
N GLU A 89 -4.19 -5.34 -12.37
CA GLU A 89 -2.86 -5.78 -11.95
C GLU A 89 -2.85 -6.38 -10.53
N PHE A 90 -3.64 -5.83 -9.62
CA PHE A 90 -3.68 -6.21 -8.20
C PHE A 90 -4.45 -7.53 -7.96
N VAL A 91 -5.60 -7.71 -8.60
CA VAL A 91 -6.48 -8.88 -8.35
C VAL A 91 -5.77 -10.23 -8.56
N PRO A 92 -4.97 -10.43 -9.63
CA PRO A 92 -4.23 -11.69 -9.82
C PRO A 92 -3.20 -12.01 -8.71
N LEU A 93 -2.78 -11.01 -7.93
CA LEU A 93 -1.83 -11.20 -6.82
C LEU A 93 -2.53 -11.67 -5.53
N LEU A 94 -3.85 -11.57 -5.45
CA LEU A 94 -4.63 -11.96 -4.27
C LEU A 94 -4.64 -13.47 -4.09
N PHE A 95 -4.58 -13.92 -2.83
CA PHE A 95 -4.66 -15.33 -2.43
C PHE A 95 -3.57 -16.23 -3.04
N THR A 96 -2.48 -15.63 -3.51
CA THR A 96 -1.25 -16.32 -3.90
C THR A 96 -0.36 -16.53 -2.67
N GLN A 97 0.53 -17.53 -2.74
CA GLN A 97 1.55 -17.71 -1.70
C GLN A 97 2.53 -16.54 -1.75
N LYS A 98 2.86 -15.99 -0.58
CA LYS A 98 3.90 -14.97 -0.44
C LYS A 98 5.24 -15.63 -0.84
N GLN A 99 5.86 -15.17 -1.91
CA GLN A 99 7.17 -15.66 -2.37
C GLN A 99 8.27 -15.30 -1.38
#